data_AF-A0A3E1QJY2-F1
#
_entry.id   AF-A0A3E1QJY2-F1
#
_cell.length_a   1.000
_cell.length_b   1.000
_cell.length_c   1.000
_cell.angle_alpha   90.00
_cell.angle_beta   90.00
_cell.angle_gamma   90.00
#
_symmetry.space_group_name_H-M   'P 1'
#
loop_
_entity.id
_entity.type
_entity.pdbx_description
1 polymer ?
#
loop_
_entity_poly.entity_id
_entity_poly.type
_entity_poly.pdbx_seq_one_letter_code
_entity_poly.pdbx_strand_id
1 'polypeptide(L)'
;RKLTKGVYSHCEIAVMKEVFVSGHHYETEVMYECYSSSIRDGGVRCKQIDVYDREKWDLIPLDGVTEAQIKAYFDRTLGCKYDWWGAVGIVLGIKQKRSKYFCSEWCFNCIKNSNEGWRFSPNQLAVAFTTVSNN
;
A
#
# COMPACT_ATOMS: atom_id res chain seq x y z
N ARG A 1 15.97 4.77 2.71
CA ARG A 1 16.61 5.47 1.56
C ARG A 1 17.84 4.74 0.97
N LYS A 2 18.22 3.50 1.37
CA LYS A 2 19.43 2.80 0.86
C LYS A 2 19.21 1.77 -0.27
N LEU A 3 17.97 1.39 -0.62
CA LEU A 3 17.70 0.41 -1.69
C LEU A 3 16.88 0.95 -2.88
N THR A 4 16.05 1.96 -2.68
CA THR A 4 15.29 2.61 -3.76
C THR A 4 15.89 4.00 -3.98
N LYS A 5 16.52 4.25 -5.14
CA LYS A 5 17.13 5.55 -5.48
C LYS A 5 16.11 6.69 -5.70
N GLY A 6 14.87 6.54 -5.24
CA GLY A 6 13.77 7.48 -5.47
C GLY A 6 13.22 8.10 -4.17
N VAL A 7 12.34 9.10 -4.34
CA VAL A 7 11.78 9.91 -3.25
C VAL A 7 10.89 9.10 -2.30
N TYR A 8 10.26 8.02 -2.79
CA TYR A 8 9.38 7.18 -2.00
C TYR A 8 10.10 6.00 -1.36
N SER A 9 9.88 5.82 -0.05
CA SER A 9 10.38 4.66 0.72
C SER A 9 9.29 3.68 1.13
N HIS A 10 8.01 4.06 1.04
CA HIS A 10 6.86 3.24 1.39
C HIS A 10 5.66 3.65 0.52
N CYS A 11 4.67 2.78 0.41
CA CYS A 11 3.39 3.07 -0.22
C CYS A 11 2.28 2.25 0.43
N GLU A 12 1.08 2.80 0.44
CA GLU A 12 -0.13 2.18 1.01
C GLU A 12 -1.32 2.44 0.10
N ILE A 13 -2.31 1.55 0.11
CA ILE A 13 -3.60 1.82 -0.53
C ILE A 13 -4.49 2.51 0.50
N ALA A 14 -4.85 3.75 0.26
CA ALA A 14 -5.69 4.54 1.14
C ALA A 14 -7.16 4.44 0.73
N VAL A 15 -8.03 4.02 1.65
CA VAL A 15 -9.48 3.98 1.48
C VAL A 15 -10.09 5.09 2.33
N MET A 16 -10.75 6.04 1.68
CA MET A 16 -11.47 7.14 2.34
C MET A 16 -12.68 6.61 3.09
N LYS A 17 -12.88 7.09 4.32
CA LYS A 17 -13.98 6.78 5.23
C LYS A 17 -14.61 8.07 5.73
N GLU A 18 -15.92 8.12 5.64
CA GLU A 18 -16.73 9.15 6.27
C GLU A 18 -17.26 8.59 7.59
N VAL A 19 -16.92 9.26 8.70
CA VAL A 19 -17.32 8.85 10.05
C VAL A 19 -18.15 9.95 10.68
N PHE A 20 -19.33 9.60 11.17
CA PHE A 20 -20.21 10.53 11.87
C PHE A 20 -19.71 10.74 13.29
N VAL A 21 -19.44 11.98 13.66
CA VAL A 21 -19.02 12.33 15.02
C VAL A 21 -20.27 12.71 15.81
N SER A 22 -20.55 11.98 16.89
CA SER A 22 -21.72 12.24 17.72
C SER A 22 -21.49 13.45 18.62
N GLY A 23 -21.95 14.62 18.18
CA GLY A 23 -21.89 15.85 18.96
C GLY A 23 -23.12 16.70 18.73
N HIS A 24 -23.17 17.44 17.63
CA HIS A 24 -24.29 18.30 17.28
C HIS A 24 -24.29 18.45 15.75
N HIS A 25 -25.45 18.24 15.08
CA HIS A 25 -25.66 18.45 13.63
C HIS A 25 -24.58 17.90 12.66
N TYR A 26 -24.80 16.68 12.11
CA TYR A 26 -24.20 16.19 10.85
C TYR A 26 -22.70 16.41 10.59
N GLU A 27 -21.86 16.51 11.62
CA GLU A 27 -20.41 16.58 11.41
C GLU A 27 -19.88 15.20 10.99
N THR A 28 -19.44 15.12 9.74
CA THR A 28 -18.73 13.98 9.19
C THR A 28 -17.24 14.30 9.16
N GLU A 29 -16.43 13.45 9.77
CA GLU A 29 -14.98 13.48 9.63
C GLU A 29 -14.52 12.51 8.54
N VAL A 30 -13.55 12.95 7.75
CA VAL A 30 -12.89 12.11 6.75
C VAL A 30 -11.66 11.48 7.38
N MET A 31 -11.62 10.15 7.37
CA MET A 31 -10.47 9.36 7.77
C MET A 31 -10.01 8.45 6.63
N TYR A 32 -8.76 8.00 6.67
CA TYR A 32 -8.24 7.05 5.70
C TYR A 32 -7.78 5.78 6.39
N GLU A 33 -8.33 4.64 5.94
CA GLU A 33 -7.79 3.32 6.25
C GLU A 33 -6.73 2.97 5.21
N CYS A 34 -5.48 2.83 5.64
CA CYS A 34 -4.35 2.51 4.78
C CYS A 34 -3.96 1.04 4.91
N TYR A 35 -3.96 0.35 3.77
CA TYR A 35 -3.66 -1.07 3.65
C TYR A 35 -2.31 -1.28 2.97
N SER A 36 -1.41 -2.04 3.61
CA SER A 36 -0.08 -2.35 3.07
C SER A 36 0.59 -3.50 3.83
N SER A 37 1.82 -3.84 3.46
CA SER A 37 2.73 -4.67 4.26
C SER A 37 3.89 -3.85 4.81
N SER A 38 4.14 -3.95 6.12
CA SER A 38 5.13 -3.15 6.83
C SER A 38 6.13 -3.98 7.62
N ILE A 39 7.40 -3.58 7.55
CA ILE A 39 8.46 -4.21 8.35
C ILE A 39 8.26 -3.96 9.83
N ARG A 40 7.82 -2.74 10.18
CA ARG A 40 7.68 -2.30 11.56
C ARG A 40 6.55 -3.03 12.28
N ASP A 41 5.52 -3.39 11.52
CA ASP A 41 4.30 -4.05 12.03
C ASP A 41 4.30 -5.55 11.71
N GLY A 42 5.42 -6.07 11.20
CA GLY A 42 5.63 -7.50 11.03
C GLY A 42 4.91 -8.15 9.86
N GLY A 43 4.27 -7.39 8.96
CA GLY A 43 3.62 -7.93 7.76
C GLY A 43 2.45 -7.09 7.25
N VAL A 44 1.47 -7.76 6.64
CA VAL A 44 0.23 -7.17 6.13
C VAL A 44 -0.58 -6.56 7.27
N ARG A 45 -0.99 -5.29 7.10
CA ARG A 45 -1.71 -4.51 8.10
C ARG A 45 -2.71 -3.53 7.46
N CYS A 46 -3.67 -3.10 8.27
CA CYS A 46 -4.50 -1.93 8.03
C CYS A 46 -4.26 -0.94 9.18
N LYS A 47 -4.06 0.34 8.88
CA LYS A 47 -3.86 1.39 9.88
C LYS A 47 -4.53 2.68 9.44
N GLN A 48 -5.12 3.41 10.38
CA GLN A 48 -5.57 4.77 10.12
C GLN A 48 -4.36 5.71 10.08
N ILE A 49 -4.23 6.46 8.97
CA ILE A 49 -3.11 7.37 8.74
C ILE A 49 -3.67 8.72 8.27
N ASP A 50 -3.14 9.80 8.82
CA ASP A 50 -3.34 11.13 8.25
C ASP A 50 -2.50 11.27 6.97
N VAL A 51 -3.18 11.17 5.84
CA VAL A 51 -2.59 11.25 4.50
C VAL A 51 -2.69 12.66 3.90
N TYR A 52 -3.22 13.64 4.65
CA TYR A 52 -3.30 15.03 4.21
C TYR A 52 -1.98 15.79 4.39
N ASP A 53 -1.05 15.25 5.19
CA ASP A 53 0.31 15.77 5.29
C ASP A 53 1.08 15.55 3.98
N ARG A 54 0.97 16.54 3.07
CA ARG A 54 1.60 16.54 1.74
C ARG A 54 3.12 16.62 1.77
N GLU A 55 3.74 16.93 2.91
CA GLU A 55 5.20 16.84 3.06
C GLU A 55 5.65 15.37 3.23
N LYS A 56 4.74 14.49 3.67
CA LYS A 56 5.00 13.07 3.91
C LYS A 56 4.38 12.15 2.87
N TRP A 57 3.24 12.52 2.30
CA TRP A 57 2.43 11.66 1.44
C TRP A 57 2.02 12.33 0.14
N ASP A 58 2.24 11.61 -0.96
CA ASP A 58 1.64 11.92 -2.25
C ASP A 58 0.49 10.95 -2.52
N LEU A 59 -0.71 11.52 -2.64
CA LEU A 59 -1.92 10.77 -2.99
C LEU A 59 -2.04 10.65 -4.51
N ILE A 60 -2.09 9.41 -4.98
CA ILE A 60 -2.32 9.06 -6.38
C ILE A 60 -3.68 8.38 -6.47
N PRO A 61 -4.63 8.90 -7.25
CA PRO A 61 -5.93 8.25 -7.43
C PRO A 61 -5.77 6.89 -8.10
N LEU A 62 -6.61 5.93 -7.73
CA LEU A 62 -6.62 4.59 -8.32
C LEU A 62 -7.96 4.35 -9.01
N ASP A 63 -7.93 4.27 -10.33
CA ASP A 63 -9.12 4.00 -11.13
C ASP A 63 -9.39 2.51 -11.26
N GLY A 64 -10.67 2.12 -11.19
CA GLY A 64 -11.09 0.72 -11.35
C GLY A 64 -10.73 -0.22 -10.20
N VAL A 65 -10.30 0.31 -9.04
CA VAL A 65 -10.01 -0.47 -7.83
C VAL A 65 -11.11 -0.21 -6.81
N THR A 66 -11.79 -1.28 -6.37
CA THR A 66 -12.87 -1.17 -5.38
C THR A 66 -12.39 -1.43 -3.97
N GLU A 67 -13.06 -0.85 -2.97
CA GLU A 67 -12.80 -1.17 -1.57
C GLU A 67 -12.97 -2.66 -1.28
N ALA A 68 -14.01 -3.29 -1.85
CA ALA A 68 -14.28 -4.71 -1.65
C ALA A 68 -13.11 -5.59 -2.15
N GLN A 69 -12.48 -5.22 -3.27
CA GLN A 69 -11.28 -5.89 -3.76
C GLN A 69 -10.11 -5.77 -2.77
N ILE A 70 -9.91 -4.57 -2.21
CA ILE A 70 -8.84 -4.30 -1.25
C ILE A 70 -9.04 -5.13 0.01
N LYS A 71 -10.25 -5.11 0.58
CA LYS A 71 -10.60 -5.89 1.77
C LYS A 71 -10.49 -7.40 1.52
N ALA A 72 -10.99 -7.90 0.40
CA ALA A 72 -10.87 -9.32 0.07
C ALA A 72 -9.40 -9.76 -0.09
N TYR A 73 -8.53 -8.93 -0.67
CA TYR A 73 -7.11 -9.25 -0.75
C TYR A 73 -6.41 -9.15 0.61
N PHE A 74 -6.79 -8.17 1.43
CA PHE A 74 -6.34 -8.04 2.81
C PHE A 74 -6.70 -9.26 3.65
N ASP A 75 -7.96 -9.69 3.67
CA ASP A 75 -8.41 -10.84 4.46
C ASP A 75 -7.69 -12.13 4.05
N ARG A 76 -7.44 -12.32 2.75
CA ARG A 76 -6.67 -13.46 2.23
C ARG A 76 -5.19 -13.44 2.61
N THR A 77 -4.63 -12.28 2.89
CA THR A 77 -3.20 -12.10 3.17
C THR A 77 -2.91 -11.70 4.61
N LEU A 78 -3.95 -11.54 5.43
CA LEU A 78 -3.85 -11.23 6.85
C LEU A 78 -3.04 -12.31 7.57
N GLY A 79 -2.05 -11.90 8.36
CA GLY A 79 -1.13 -12.82 9.03
C GLY A 79 0.09 -13.25 8.20
N CYS A 80 0.19 -12.86 6.92
CA CYS A 80 1.44 -12.99 6.16
C CYS A 80 2.53 -12.10 6.77
N LYS A 81 3.68 -12.70 7.12
CA LYS A 81 4.78 -12.02 7.83
C LYS A 81 5.61 -11.14 6.90
N TYR A 82 6.36 -10.16 7.42
CA TYR A 82 7.25 -9.32 6.62
C TYR A 82 8.55 -10.05 6.21
N ASP A 83 9.06 -9.76 4.99
CA ASP A 83 10.24 -10.46 4.46
C ASP A 83 11.58 -9.87 4.95
N TRP A 84 12.02 -10.28 6.14
CA TRP A 84 13.36 -9.95 6.64
C TRP A 84 14.50 -10.51 5.76
N TRP A 85 14.29 -11.59 5.01
CA TRP A 85 15.30 -12.21 4.14
C TRP A 85 15.24 -11.69 2.70
N GLY A 86 14.10 -11.14 2.30
CA GLY A 86 13.87 -10.58 0.98
C GLY A 86 14.44 -9.20 0.76
N ALA A 87 14.61 -8.41 1.83
CA ALA A 87 15.35 -7.16 1.77
C ALA A 87 16.82 -7.35 1.34
N VAL A 88 17.41 -8.53 1.59
CA VAL A 88 18.77 -8.89 1.11
C VAL A 88 18.72 -9.46 -0.32
N GLY A 89 17.66 -10.19 -0.68
CA GLY A 89 17.51 -10.79 -2.01
C GLY A 89 17.23 -9.83 -3.17
N ILE A 90 16.83 -8.58 -2.90
CA ILE A 90 16.71 -7.53 -3.94
C ILE A 90 18.08 -7.28 -4.62
N VAL A 91 19.19 -7.50 -3.93
CA VAL A 91 20.55 -7.40 -4.50
C VAL A 91 20.86 -8.57 -5.46
N LEU A 92 20.14 -9.69 -5.38
CA LEU A 92 20.45 -10.93 -6.10
C LEU A 92 19.39 -11.34 -7.15
N GLY A 93 18.30 -10.59 -7.32
CA GLY A 93 17.32 -10.84 -8.39
C GLY A 93 16.48 -12.13 -8.24
N ILE A 94 16.37 -12.67 -7.01
CA ILE A 94 15.66 -13.93 -6.74
C ILE A 94 14.24 -13.66 -6.22
N LYS A 95 13.25 -14.31 -6.84
CA LYS A 95 11.83 -14.32 -6.44
C LYS A 95 11.71 -14.70 -4.96
N GLN A 96 11.21 -13.78 -4.15
CA GLN A 96 11.05 -13.99 -2.70
C GLN A 96 9.94 -14.99 -2.38
N LYS A 97 10.03 -15.60 -1.20
CA LYS A 97 9.06 -16.62 -0.76
C LYS A 97 7.68 -15.98 -0.60
N ARG A 98 6.64 -16.66 -1.12
CA ARG A 98 5.22 -16.26 -1.07
C ARG A 98 4.65 -15.92 0.32
N SER A 99 5.37 -16.24 1.40
CA SER A 99 4.92 -15.97 2.77
C SER A 99 5.22 -14.57 3.26
N LYS A 100 5.88 -13.74 2.43
CA LYS A 100 6.31 -12.42 2.84
C LYS A 100 6.20 -11.36 1.74
N TYR A 101 5.57 -10.25 2.09
CA TYR A 101 5.34 -9.12 1.18
C TYR A 101 6.10 -7.88 1.66
N PHE A 102 6.68 -7.12 0.73
CA PHE A 102 7.02 -5.72 0.98
C PHE A 102 5.88 -4.80 0.48
N CYS A 103 5.88 -3.54 0.91
CA CYS A 103 4.74 -2.64 0.75
C CYS A 103 4.24 -2.52 -0.70
N SER A 104 5.14 -2.25 -1.66
CA SER A 104 4.76 -2.06 -3.06
C SER A 104 4.36 -3.34 -3.77
N GLU A 105 4.92 -4.48 -3.39
CA GLU A 105 4.47 -5.78 -3.90
C GLU A 105 3.02 -6.06 -3.49
N TRP A 106 2.72 -5.88 -2.19
CA TRP A 106 1.37 -6.09 -1.69
C TRP A 106 0.38 -5.15 -2.38
N CYS A 107 0.71 -3.85 -2.46
CA CYS A 107 -0.15 -2.87 -3.14
C CYS A 107 -0.36 -3.22 -4.61
N PHE A 108 0.71 -3.56 -5.36
CA PHE A 108 0.57 -3.93 -6.78
C PHE A 108 -0.30 -5.17 -6.97
N ASN A 109 -0.03 -6.23 -6.20
CA ASN A 109 -0.77 -7.48 -6.28
C ASN A 109 -2.25 -7.28 -5.94
N CYS A 110 -2.54 -6.47 -4.94
CA CYS A 110 -3.89 -6.08 -4.57
C CYS A 110 -4.59 -5.33 -5.71
N ILE A 111 -3.94 -4.30 -6.29
CA ILE A 111 -4.53 -3.44 -7.33
C ILE A 111 -4.75 -4.20 -8.63
N LYS A 112 -3.77 -4.97 -9.09
CA LYS A 112 -3.80 -5.66 -10.39
C LYS A 112 -4.31 -7.10 -10.31
N ASN A 113 -4.72 -7.57 -9.13
CA ASN A 113 -5.07 -8.97 -8.87
C ASN A 113 -3.99 -9.93 -9.44
N SER A 114 -2.73 -9.66 -9.08
CA SER A 114 -1.54 -10.27 -9.66
C SER A 114 -0.62 -10.86 -8.59
N ASN A 115 0.39 -11.61 -9.00
CA ASN A 115 1.50 -12.06 -8.15
C ASN A 115 2.87 -11.56 -8.67
N GLU A 116 2.86 -10.58 -9.59
CA GLU A 116 4.07 -10.03 -10.23
C GLU A 116 4.57 -8.74 -9.57
N GLY A 117 3.97 -8.35 -8.42
CA GLY A 117 4.32 -7.15 -7.66
C GLY A 117 5.75 -7.13 -7.14
N TRP A 118 6.41 -8.29 -7.01
CA TRP A 118 7.79 -8.43 -6.55
C TRP A 118 8.81 -7.65 -7.41
N ARG A 119 8.41 -7.22 -8.62
CA ARG A 119 9.22 -6.45 -9.57
C ARG A 119 9.16 -4.94 -9.36
N PHE A 120 8.25 -4.45 -8.52
CA PHE A 120 7.94 -3.02 -8.41
C PHE A 120 8.34 -2.45 -7.06
N SER A 121 9.21 -1.45 -7.06
CA SER A 121 9.46 -0.58 -5.92
C SER A 121 8.35 0.48 -5.75
N PRO A 122 8.23 1.15 -4.59
CA PRO A 122 7.26 2.23 -4.39
C PRO A 122 7.36 3.35 -5.45
N ASN A 123 8.57 3.64 -5.93
CA ASN A 123 8.79 4.67 -6.96
C ASN A 123 8.30 4.21 -8.34
N GLN A 124 8.55 2.95 -8.71
CA GLN A 124 8.03 2.40 -9.96
C GLN A 124 6.50 2.29 -9.91
N LEU A 125 5.94 1.97 -8.75
CA LEU A 125 4.50 1.92 -8.54
C LEU A 125 3.88 3.31 -8.72
N ALA A 126 4.47 4.35 -8.11
CA ALA A 126 4.02 5.72 -8.26
C ALA A 126 3.98 6.13 -9.75
N VAL A 127 5.07 5.91 -10.50
CA VAL A 127 5.10 6.21 -11.94
C VAL A 127 4.03 5.43 -12.70
N ALA A 128 3.91 4.12 -12.45
CA ALA A 128 2.97 3.26 -13.17
C ALA A 128 1.50 3.67 -12.99
N PHE A 129 1.12 4.17 -11.81
CA PHE A 129 -0.26 4.57 -11.53
C PHE A 129 -0.53 6.06 -11.78
N THR A 130 0.47 6.93 -11.66
CA THR A 130 0.32 8.33 -12.08
C THR A 130 0.12 8.46 -13.59
N THR A 131 0.80 7.65 -14.41
CA THR A 131 0.62 7.70 -15.88
C THR A 131 -0.73 7.15 -16.34
N VAL A 132 -1.32 6.20 -15.60
CA VAL A 132 -2.62 5.60 -15.96
C VAL A 132 -3.79 6.57 -15.71
N SER A 133 -3.74 7.39 -14.66
CA SER A 133 -4.82 8.35 -14.37
C SER A 133 -4.84 9.60 -15.27
N ASN A 134 -3.85 9.78 -16.14
CA ASN A 134 -3.79 10.90 -17.11
C ASN A 134 -4.27 10.52 -18.53
N ASN A 135 -4.77 9.29 -18.72
CA ASN A 135 -5.33 8.77 -19.97
C ASN A 135 -6.78 8.34 -19.77
#